data_AF-A0A7L5E3Y7-F1
#
_entry.id   AF-A0A7L5E3Y7-F1
#
_cell.length_a   1.000
_cell.length_b   1.000
_cell.length_c   1.000
_cell.angle_alpha   90.00
_cell.angle_beta   90.00
_cell.angle_gamma   90.00
#
_symmetry.space_group_name_H-M   'P 1'
#
loop_
_entity.id
_entity.type
_entity.pdbx_description
1 polymer ?
#
loop_
_entity_poly.entity_id
_entity_poly.type
_entity_poly.pdbx_seq_one_letter_code
_entity_poly.pdbx_strand_id
1 'polypeptide(L)'
;MKRLFVLSIILLSFTSRIFANGLDSLKQQLQITTIDSAKAAIYTRMVDYYLDENNSPNRYSKRINAENAVNYSMLALHLYSKNDDTTGLKTSYTNLSKAYRMQRLYAQAKWFILQANALARQQTKVDDIIGTLVQLAAIKMDIHDYKLANRDLKEALRWSLHYDSLQVNDIKRSYTRLYTYISVPTEENIFIEGNNLLKISGSEMPISSKSTISKRRKVVVSKRKFYAVNNKETYTSNTISF
;
A
#
# COMPACT_ATOMS: atom_id res chain seq x y z
N MET A 1 42.46 -38.33 -17.59
CA MET A 1 41.80 -38.03 -16.30
C MET A 1 41.87 -36.55 -15.88
N LYS A 2 43.03 -35.89 -15.76
CA LYS A 2 43.14 -34.50 -15.24
C LYS A 2 42.20 -33.45 -15.89
N ARG A 3 41.91 -33.54 -17.19
CA ARG A 3 41.02 -32.58 -17.90
C ARG A 3 39.53 -32.67 -17.52
N LEU A 4 39.05 -33.82 -17.06
CA LEU A 4 37.67 -33.98 -16.59
C LEU A 4 37.45 -33.26 -15.24
N PHE A 5 38.45 -33.29 -14.36
CA PHE A 5 38.38 -32.67 -13.03
C PHE A 5 38.27 -31.14 -13.08
N VAL A 6 38.89 -30.50 -14.07
CA VAL A 6 38.78 -29.05 -14.30
C VAL A 6 37.37 -28.65 -14.75
N LEU A 7 36.76 -29.47 -15.60
CA LEU A 7 35.40 -29.23 -16.10
C LEU A 7 34.34 -29.33 -14.98
N SER A 8 34.50 -30.26 -14.04
CA SER A 8 33.64 -30.35 -12.84
C SER A 8 33.77 -29.13 -11.90
N ILE A 9 34.93 -28.48 -11.82
CA ILE A 9 35.13 -27.28 -10.99
C ILE A 9 34.43 -26.05 -11.60
N ILE A 10 34.43 -25.95 -12.93
CA ILE A 10 33.70 -24.89 -13.66
C ILE A 10 32.17 -25.10 -13.57
N LEU A 11 31.70 -26.34 -13.54
CA LEU A 11 30.28 -26.66 -13.33
C LEU A 11 29.82 -26.42 -11.88
N LEU A 12 30.65 -26.68 -10.86
CA LEU A 12 30.32 -26.36 -9.47
C LEU A 12 30.31 -24.86 -9.14
N SER A 13 31.00 -24.03 -9.92
CA SER A 13 31.03 -22.57 -9.70
C SER A 13 29.82 -21.82 -10.29
N PHE A 14 28.90 -22.52 -10.97
CA PHE A 14 27.68 -21.94 -11.54
C PHE A 14 26.43 -22.02 -10.63
N THR A 15 26.51 -22.72 -9.50
CA THR A 15 25.36 -22.92 -8.59
C THR A 15 25.31 -21.93 -7.42
N SER A 16 26.35 -21.13 -7.21
CA SER A 16 26.37 -20.02 -6.25
C SER A 16 25.60 -18.79 -6.79
N ARG A 17 24.27 -18.95 -6.95
CA ARG A 17 23.34 -17.82 -6.94
C ARG A 17 23.31 -17.19 -5.55
N ILE A 18 24.34 -16.42 -5.23
CA ILE A 18 24.35 -15.56 -4.05
C ILE A 18 23.16 -14.60 -4.22
N PHE A 19 22.17 -14.69 -3.34
CA PHE A 19 21.05 -13.76 -3.26
C PHE A 19 21.53 -12.42 -2.70
N ALA A 20 22.30 -11.69 -3.51
CA ALA A 20 22.75 -10.35 -3.19
C ALA A 20 21.57 -9.36 -3.34
N ASN A 21 20.71 -9.32 -2.32
CA ASN A 21 19.58 -8.39 -2.25
C ASN A 21 19.99 -6.94 -1.92
N GLY A 22 21.29 -6.63 -2.00
CA GLY A 22 21.82 -5.27 -1.85
C GLY A 22 21.56 -4.41 -3.08
N LEU A 23 21.32 -3.11 -2.86
CA LEU A 23 20.94 -2.15 -3.90
C LEU A 23 21.89 -2.15 -5.12
N ASP A 24 23.20 -2.28 -4.91
CA ASP A 24 24.18 -2.23 -6.00
C ASP A 24 24.17 -3.51 -6.86
N SER A 25 23.86 -4.66 -6.27
CA SER A 25 23.64 -5.89 -7.05
C SER A 25 22.34 -5.82 -7.85
N LEU A 26 21.27 -5.23 -7.31
CA LEU A 26 20.04 -4.96 -8.07
C LEU A 26 20.30 -4.02 -9.27
N LYS A 27 21.12 -2.98 -9.09
CA LYS A 27 21.55 -2.11 -10.21
C LYS A 27 22.37 -2.87 -11.26
N GLN A 28 23.31 -3.72 -10.84
CA GLN A 28 24.09 -4.55 -11.76
C GLN A 28 23.20 -5.54 -12.52
N GLN A 29 22.26 -6.19 -11.83
CA GLN A 29 21.28 -7.10 -12.43
C GLN A 29 20.43 -6.37 -13.47
N LEU A 30 20.00 -5.14 -13.18
CA LEU A 30 19.22 -4.32 -14.11
C LEU A 30 19.95 -4.05 -15.42
N GLN A 31 21.26 -3.76 -15.38
CA GLN A 31 22.07 -3.45 -16.57
C GLN A 31 22.14 -4.62 -17.56
N ILE A 32 22.23 -5.85 -17.06
CA ILE A 32 22.31 -7.06 -17.90
C ILE A 32 20.94 -7.67 -18.25
N THR A 33 19.86 -7.19 -17.63
CA THR A 33 18.51 -7.73 -17.85
C THR A 33 17.86 -7.09 -19.07
N THR A 34 17.59 -7.88 -20.10
CA THR A 34 16.93 -7.43 -21.32
C THR A 34 15.40 -7.52 -21.26
N ILE A 35 14.86 -8.55 -20.60
CA ILE A 35 13.44 -8.87 -20.53
C ILE A 35 12.67 -7.88 -19.64
N ASP A 36 11.61 -7.27 -20.18
CA ASP A 36 10.85 -6.22 -19.48
C ASP A 36 10.16 -6.69 -18.19
N SER A 37 9.57 -7.89 -18.16
CA SER A 37 8.97 -8.43 -16.93
C SER A 37 10.02 -8.67 -15.82
N ALA A 38 11.23 -9.08 -16.20
CA ALA A 38 12.34 -9.22 -15.27
C ALA A 38 12.86 -7.87 -14.76
N LYS A 39 12.93 -6.83 -15.63
CA LYS A 39 13.22 -5.45 -15.20
C LYS A 39 12.18 -4.93 -14.21
N ALA A 40 10.89 -5.16 -14.46
CA ALA A 40 9.80 -4.76 -13.57
C ALA A 40 9.94 -5.37 -12.16
N ALA A 41 10.30 -6.66 -12.10
CA ALA A 41 10.59 -7.34 -10.84
C ALA A 41 11.84 -6.77 -10.12
N ILE A 42 12.90 -6.43 -10.86
CA ILE A 42 14.10 -5.78 -10.29
C ILE A 42 13.77 -4.40 -9.73
N TYR A 43 13.04 -3.57 -10.50
CA TYR A 43 12.57 -2.27 -10.02
C TYR A 43 11.73 -2.39 -8.75
N THR A 44 10.84 -3.39 -8.68
CA THR A 44 10.05 -3.66 -7.47
C THR A 44 10.94 -3.93 -6.25
N ARG A 45 11.96 -4.78 -6.38
CA ARG A 45 12.93 -5.04 -5.29
C ARG A 45 13.75 -3.81 -4.91
N MET A 46 14.11 -2.96 -5.87
CA MET A 46 14.79 -1.69 -5.58
C MET A 46 13.87 -0.77 -4.76
N VAL A 47 12.57 -0.72 -5.09
CA VAL A 47 11.59 0.03 -4.30
C VAL A 47 11.46 -0.54 -2.88
N ASP A 48 11.40 -1.86 -2.72
CA ASP A 48 11.34 -2.49 -1.40
C ASP A 48 12.56 -2.11 -0.54
N TYR A 49 13.77 -2.09 -1.13
CA TYR A 49 14.99 -1.59 -0.47
C TYR A 49 14.87 -0.13 -0.03
N TYR A 50 14.32 0.75 -0.86
CA TYR A 50 14.14 2.17 -0.54
C TYR A 50 13.00 2.44 0.47
N LEU A 51 11.96 1.61 0.48
CA LEU A 51 10.85 1.74 1.43
C LEU A 51 11.14 1.13 2.81
N ASP A 52 12.23 0.38 2.96
CA ASP A 52 12.71 -0.11 4.25
C ASP A 52 13.15 1.06 5.15
N GLU A 53 12.56 1.11 6.35
CA GLU A 53 12.89 2.11 7.36
C GLU A 53 14.32 1.95 7.90
N ASN A 54 14.86 0.73 7.92
CA ASN A 54 16.23 0.43 8.38
C ASN A 54 17.29 1.06 7.46
N ASN A 55 16.99 1.15 6.15
CA ASN A 55 17.85 1.78 5.15
C ASN A 55 17.75 3.33 5.15
N SER A 56 17.00 3.89 6.11
CA SER A 56 16.61 5.30 6.11
C SER A 56 16.84 5.99 7.48
N PRO A 57 18.10 6.07 7.96
CA PRO A 57 18.44 6.44 9.35
C PRO A 57 18.07 7.87 9.76
N ASN A 58 17.81 8.78 8.82
CA ASN A 58 17.45 10.16 9.12
C ASN A 58 16.42 10.74 8.13
N ARG A 59 15.85 11.91 8.46
CA ARG A 59 14.81 12.57 7.64
C ARG A 59 15.25 12.88 6.20
N TYR A 60 16.53 13.18 5.98
CA TYR A 60 17.06 13.47 4.64
C TYR A 60 17.11 12.20 3.78
N SER A 61 17.65 11.10 4.32
CA SER A 61 17.63 9.78 3.67
C SER A 61 16.21 9.28 3.42
N LYS A 62 15.28 9.40 4.39
CA LYS A 62 13.85 9.06 4.19
C LYS A 62 13.21 9.81 3.01
N ARG A 63 13.56 11.09 2.79
CA ARG A 63 13.08 11.87 1.64
C ARG A 63 13.66 11.37 0.31
N ILE A 64 14.97 11.14 0.24
CA ILE A 64 15.64 10.65 -0.98
C ILE A 64 15.14 9.24 -1.34
N ASN A 65 15.04 8.37 -0.35
CA ASN A 65 14.55 7.01 -0.55
C ASN A 65 13.08 7.00 -0.99
N ALA A 66 12.23 7.85 -0.43
CA ALA A 66 10.86 8.01 -0.91
C ALA A 66 10.78 8.53 -2.37
N GLU A 67 11.71 9.37 -2.81
CA GLU A 67 11.78 9.83 -4.21
C GLU A 67 12.24 8.72 -5.15
N ASN A 68 13.30 7.99 -4.78
CA ASN A 68 13.75 6.81 -5.54
C ASN A 68 12.65 5.74 -5.61
N ALA A 69 11.90 5.53 -4.53
CA ALA A 69 10.77 4.62 -4.49
C ALA A 69 9.65 5.05 -5.45
N VAL A 70 9.33 6.35 -5.58
CA VAL A 70 8.41 6.84 -6.62
C VAL A 70 8.96 6.51 -8.01
N ASN A 71 10.20 6.90 -8.30
CA ASN A 71 10.81 6.73 -9.63
C ASN A 71 10.83 5.27 -10.09
N TYR A 72 11.33 4.36 -9.27
CA TYR A 72 11.37 2.93 -9.61
C TYR A 72 9.97 2.28 -9.60
N SER A 73 9.03 2.76 -8.78
CA SER A 73 7.64 2.26 -8.85
C SER A 73 6.95 2.67 -10.14
N MET A 74 7.20 3.88 -10.66
CA MET A 74 6.66 4.33 -11.95
C MET A 74 7.23 3.53 -13.13
N LEU A 75 8.53 3.20 -13.10
CA LEU A 75 9.16 2.32 -14.09
C LEU A 75 8.58 0.89 -14.04
N ALA A 76 8.43 0.33 -12.84
CA ALA A 76 7.76 -0.96 -12.65
C ALA A 76 6.31 -0.93 -13.15
N LEU A 77 5.55 0.11 -12.79
CA LEU A 77 4.15 0.30 -13.19
C LEU A 77 3.99 0.31 -14.71
N HIS A 78 4.84 1.04 -15.42
CA HIS A 78 4.82 1.09 -16.88
C HIS A 78 5.03 -0.29 -17.51
N LEU A 79 6.03 -1.04 -17.03
CA LEU A 79 6.32 -2.37 -17.56
C LEU A 79 5.27 -3.42 -17.17
N TYR A 80 4.68 -3.35 -15.98
CA TYR A 80 3.56 -4.22 -15.62
C TYR A 80 2.29 -3.88 -16.41
N SER A 81 2.02 -2.59 -16.66
CA SER A 81 0.92 -2.14 -17.51
C SER A 81 1.07 -2.60 -18.96
N LYS A 82 2.30 -2.58 -19.50
CA LYS A 82 2.61 -3.05 -20.87
C LYS A 82 2.39 -4.55 -21.05
N ASN A 83 2.49 -5.33 -19.97
CA ASN A 83 2.43 -6.79 -19.96
C ASN A 83 1.12 -7.33 -19.33
N ASP A 84 0.12 -6.46 -19.11
CA ASP A 84 -1.17 -6.78 -18.46
C ASP A 84 -1.05 -7.47 -17.07
N ASP A 85 0.08 -7.30 -16.37
CA ASP A 85 0.32 -7.90 -15.06
C ASP A 85 -0.41 -7.12 -13.96
N THR A 86 -1.67 -7.47 -13.75
CA THR A 86 -2.50 -6.87 -12.69
C THR A 86 -1.95 -7.10 -11.28
N THR A 87 -1.11 -8.12 -11.04
CA THR A 87 -0.48 -8.33 -9.72
C THR A 87 0.68 -7.37 -9.53
N GLY A 88 1.52 -7.20 -10.55
CA GLY A 88 2.56 -6.18 -10.60
C GLY A 88 2.01 -4.76 -10.49
N LEU A 89 0.94 -4.43 -11.23
CA LEU A 89 0.24 -3.13 -11.14
C LEU A 89 -0.22 -2.82 -9.72
N LYS A 90 -0.90 -3.78 -9.05
CA LYS A 90 -1.34 -3.66 -7.66
C LYS A 90 -0.15 -3.39 -6.72
N THR A 91 0.96 -4.08 -6.91
CA THR A 91 2.20 -3.88 -6.13
C THR A 91 2.78 -2.48 -6.36
N SER A 92 2.92 -2.03 -7.61
CA SER A 92 3.40 -0.69 -7.94
C SER A 92 2.51 0.42 -7.37
N TYR A 93 1.18 0.29 -7.44
CA TYR A 93 0.25 1.23 -6.80
C TYR A 93 0.37 1.24 -5.27
N THR A 94 0.52 0.07 -4.64
CA THR A 94 0.74 -0.04 -3.19
C THR A 94 2.03 0.68 -2.77
N ASN A 95 3.10 0.50 -3.55
CA ASN A 95 4.41 1.10 -3.30
C ASN A 95 4.45 2.61 -3.58
N LEU A 96 3.83 3.08 -4.67
CA LEU A 96 3.62 4.52 -4.92
C LEU A 96 2.87 5.17 -3.76
N SER A 97 1.84 4.50 -3.24
CA SER A 97 1.10 5.00 -2.09
C SER A 97 1.98 5.11 -0.83
N LYS A 98 2.83 4.12 -0.53
CA LYS A 98 3.80 4.19 0.59
C LYS A 98 4.76 5.36 0.41
N ALA A 99 5.35 5.48 -0.78
CA ALA A 99 6.32 6.52 -1.11
C ALA A 99 5.72 7.93 -1.00
N TYR A 100 4.58 8.20 -1.64
CA TYR A 100 3.90 9.49 -1.53
C TYR A 100 3.44 9.81 -0.11
N ARG A 101 3.04 8.80 0.67
CA ARG A 101 2.71 8.98 2.10
C ARG A 101 3.94 9.43 2.91
N MET A 102 5.11 8.85 2.68
CA MET A 102 6.38 9.30 3.30
C MET A 102 6.72 10.74 2.93
N GLN A 103 6.40 11.16 1.70
CA GLN A 103 6.53 12.56 1.25
C GLN A 103 5.43 13.51 1.79
N ARG A 104 4.44 13.00 2.54
CA ARG A 104 3.21 13.71 2.97
C ARG A 104 2.30 14.18 1.82
N LEU A 105 2.47 13.61 0.63
CA LEU A 105 1.63 13.83 -0.55
C LEU A 105 0.39 12.93 -0.48
N TYR A 106 -0.46 13.20 0.51
CA TYR A 106 -1.55 12.30 0.91
C TYR A 106 -2.66 12.14 -0.15
N ALA A 107 -2.88 13.14 -1.01
CA ALA A 107 -3.86 13.05 -2.09
C ALA A 107 -3.44 11.99 -3.12
N GLN A 108 -2.18 12.04 -3.56
CA GLN A 108 -1.55 11.05 -4.42
C GLN A 108 -1.54 9.68 -3.73
N ALA A 109 -1.06 9.61 -2.49
CA ALA A 109 -1.01 8.36 -1.73
C ALA A 109 -2.39 7.67 -1.62
N LYS A 110 -3.44 8.46 -1.36
CA LYS A 110 -4.83 7.99 -1.30
C LYS A 110 -5.35 7.53 -2.67
N TRP A 111 -5.01 8.25 -3.75
CA TRP A 111 -5.40 7.85 -5.11
C TRP A 111 -4.81 6.48 -5.46
N PHE A 112 -3.50 6.30 -5.25
CA PHE A 112 -2.82 5.05 -5.58
C PHE A 112 -3.30 3.84 -4.76
N ILE A 113 -3.52 3.97 -3.45
CA ILE A 113 -4.01 2.82 -2.65
C ILE A 113 -5.44 2.42 -3.01
N LEU A 114 -6.27 3.35 -3.50
CA LEU A 114 -7.60 3.03 -3.99
C LEU A 114 -7.54 2.18 -5.27
N GLN A 115 -6.60 2.47 -6.18
CA GLN A 115 -6.35 1.61 -7.36
C GLN A 115 -5.87 0.21 -6.94
N ALA A 116 -4.92 0.14 -5.98
CA ALA A 116 -4.45 -1.14 -5.45
C ALA A 116 -5.58 -1.96 -4.78
N ASN A 117 -6.46 -1.32 -3.99
CA ASN A 117 -7.59 -2.00 -3.36
C ASN A 117 -8.63 -2.48 -4.40
N ALA A 118 -8.86 -1.72 -5.47
CA ALA A 118 -9.74 -2.13 -6.57
C ALA A 118 -9.20 -3.40 -7.26
N LEU A 119 -7.91 -3.43 -7.61
CA LEU A 119 -7.26 -4.62 -8.18
C LEU A 119 -7.28 -5.81 -7.21
N ALA A 120 -7.01 -5.59 -5.92
CA ALA A 120 -7.05 -6.64 -4.90
C ALA A 120 -8.44 -7.30 -4.80
N ARG A 121 -9.52 -6.50 -4.87
CA ARG A 121 -10.90 -6.99 -4.89
C ARG A 121 -11.24 -7.74 -6.18
N GLN A 122 -10.81 -7.24 -7.34
CA GLN A 122 -10.99 -7.92 -8.63
C GLN A 122 -10.26 -9.28 -8.67
N GLN A 123 -9.09 -9.36 -8.04
CA GLN A 123 -8.30 -10.60 -7.92
C GLN A 123 -8.79 -11.53 -6.79
N THR A 124 -9.83 -11.14 -6.03
CA THR A 124 -10.35 -11.84 -4.83
C THR A 124 -9.30 -12.22 -3.76
N LYS A 125 -8.14 -11.55 -3.77
CA LYS A 125 -7.04 -11.80 -2.82
C LYS A 125 -7.32 -11.12 -1.48
N VAL A 126 -7.92 -11.86 -0.54
CA VAL A 126 -8.35 -11.34 0.76
C VAL A 126 -7.22 -10.64 1.53
N ASP A 127 -6.02 -11.21 1.53
CA ASP A 127 -4.86 -10.60 2.18
C ASP A 127 -4.47 -9.24 1.58
N ASP A 128 -4.55 -9.10 0.25
CA ASP A 128 -4.30 -7.83 -0.42
C ASP A 128 -5.40 -6.79 -0.11
N ILE A 129 -6.66 -7.24 0.02
CA ILE A 129 -7.78 -6.38 0.42
C ILE A 129 -7.53 -5.84 1.84
N ILE A 130 -7.13 -6.71 2.78
CA ILE A 130 -6.82 -6.34 4.17
C ILE A 130 -5.65 -5.35 4.22
N GLY A 131 -4.51 -5.68 3.60
CA GLY A 131 -3.32 -4.84 3.63
C GLY A 131 -3.55 -3.45 3.01
N THR A 132 -4.29 -3.38 1.89
CA THR A 132 -4.62 -2.09 1.25
C THR A 132 -5.64 -1.27 2.05
N LEU A 133 -6.61 -1.90 2.74
CA LEU A 133 -7.50 -1.21 3.69
C LEU A 133 -6.74 -0.64 4.89
N VAL A 134 -5.82 -1.40 5.47
CA VAL A 134 -4.96 -0.95 6.57
C VAL A 134 -4.11 0.26 6.14
N GLN A 135 -3.51 0.22 4.96
CA GLN A 135 -2.74 1.34 4.42
C GLN A 135 -3.61 2.58 4.11
N LEU A 136 -4.83 2.39 3.57
CA LEU A 136 -5.77 3.48 3.33
C LEU A 136 -6.23 4.14 4.64
N ALA A 137 -6.49 3.34 5.69
CA ALA A 137 -6.79 3.85 7.03
C ALA A 137 -5.61 4.66 7.59
N ALA A 138 -4.37 4.20 7.39
CA ALA A 138 -3.18 4.91 7.84
C ALA A 138 -3.03 6.29 7.18
N ILE A 139 -3.33 6.41 5.88
CA ILE A 139 -3.35 7.70 5.16
C ILE A 139 -4.49 8.59 5.67
N LYS A 140 -5.68 8.02 5.91
CA LYS A 140 -6.83 8.75 6.47
C LYS A 140 -6.55 9.30 7.87
N MET A 141 -5.83 8.54 8.71
CA MET A 141 -5.36 9.04 10.01
C MET A 141 -4.38 10.22 9.86
N ASP A 142 -3.43 10.17 8.93
CA ASP A 142 -2.47 11.27 8.73
C ASP A 142 -3.16 12.58 8.25
N ILE A 143 -4.32 12.48 7.58
CA ILE A 143 -5.17 13.63 7.21
C ILE A 143 -6.33 13.90 8.18
N HIS A 144 -6.29 13.29 9.38
CA HIS A 144 -7.27 13.47 10.46
C HIS A 144 -8.71 13.02 10.14
N ASP A 145 -8.91 12.21 9.10
CA ASP A 145 -10.18 11.59 8.73
C ASP A 145 -10.40 10.27 9.51
N TYR A 146 -10.43 10.39 10.84
CA TYR A 146 -10.51 9.26 11.76
C TYR A 146 -11.79 8.44 11.59
N LYS A 147 -12.89 9.06 11.16
CA LYS A 147 -14.16 8.37 10.92
C LYS A 147 -14.06 7.43 9.72
N LEU A 148 -13.46 7.87 8.60
CA LEU A 148 -13.25 6.95 7.47
C LEU A 148 -12.12 5.96 7.75
N ALA A 149 -11.09 6.31 8.52
CA ALA A 149 -10.06 5.36 8.94
C ALA A 149 -10.64 4.20 9.76
N ASN A 150 -11.48 4.49 10.76
CA ASN A 150 -12.17 3.47 11.56
C ASN A 150 -13.04 2.56 10.68
N ARG A 151 -13.76 3.12 9.71
CA ARG A 151 -14.61 2.33 8.80
C ARG A 151 -13.79 1.32 7.98
N ASP A 152 -12.65 1.73 7.44
CA ASP A 152 -11.78 0.84 6.66
C ASP A 152 -11.16 -0.25 7.54
N LEU A 153 -10.73 0.09 8.77
CA LEU A 153 -10.19 -0.89 9.72
C LEU A 153 -11.26 -1.90 10.19
N LYS A 154 -12.53 -1.46 10.35
CA LYS A 154 -13.65 -2.37 10.63
C LYS A 154 -13.88 -3.35 9.49
N GLU A 155 -13.76 -2.89 8.25
CA GLU A 155 -13.86 -3.78 7.09
C GLU A 155 -12.69 -4.76 7.05
N ALA A 156 -11.45 -4.29 7.25
CA ALA A 156 -10.26 -5.14 7.30
C ALA A 156 -10.35 -6.22 8.39
N LEU A 157 -10.82 -5.86 9.59
CA LEU A 157 -11.05 -6.79 10.69
C LEU A 157 -12.09 -7.86 10.31
N ARG A 158 -13.20 -7.46 9.67
CA ARG A 158 -14.25 -8.40 9.24
C ARG A 158 -13.71 -9.40 8.19
N TRP A 159 -12.93 -8.94 7.21
CA TRP A 159 -12.25 -9.83 6.26
C TRP A 159 -11.28 -10.78 6.99
N SER A 160 -10.48 -10.25 7.92
CA SER A 160 -9.50 -11.04 8.67
C SER A 160 -10.14 -12.14 9.52
N LEU A 161 -11.26 -11.86 10.18
CA LEU A 161 -12.00 -12.82 11.02
C LEU A 161 -12.76 -13.87 10.18
N HIS A 162 -13.24 -13.52 8.98
CA HIS A 162 -13.99 -14.45 8.13
C HIS A 162 -13.08 -15.46 7.41
N TYR A 163 -11.84 -15.07 7.09
CA TYR A 163 -10.89 -15.87 6.31
C TYR A 163 -9.64 -16.31 7.09
N ASP A 164 -9.63 -16.14 8.41
CA ASP A 164 -8.52 -16.48 9.31
C ASP A 164 -7.14 -15.93 8.87
N SER A 165 -7.12 -14.66 8.41
CA SER A 165 -5.90 -14.03 7.91
C SER A 165 -4.93 -13.69 9.05
N LEU A 166 -3.64 -13.96 8.83
CA LEU A 166 -2.55 -13.64 9.76
C LEU A 166 -2.32 -12.12 9.99
N GLN A 167 -2.99 -11.25 9.23
CA GLN A 167 -2.85 -9.79 9.30
C GLN A 167 -3.62 -9.12 10.48
N VAL A 168 -4.25 -9.89 11.37
CA VAL A 168 -4.88 -9.36 12.61
C VAL A 168 -3.93 -8.44 13.39
N ASN A 169 -2.63 -8.75 13.42
CA ASN A 169 -1.63 -7.94 14.11
C ASN A 169 -1.45 -6.53 13.49
N ASP A 170 -1.52 -6.40 12.18
CA ASP A 170 -1.42 -5.10 11.49
C ASP A 170 -2.68 -4.25 11.67
N ILE A 171 -3.84 -4.91 11.67
CA ILE A 171 -5.13 -4.30 12.01
C ILE A 171 -5.09 -3.79 13.47
N LYS A 172 -4.66 -4.62 14.42
CA LYS A 172 -4.48 -4.26 15.84
C LYS A 172 -3.53 -3.07 16.03
N ARG A 173 -2.35 -3.09 15.40
CA ARG A 173 -1.40 -1.95 15.44
C ARG A 173 -2.02 -0.67 14.92
N SER A 174 -2.78 -0.76 13.84
CA SER A 174 -3.43 0.40 13.20
C SER A 174 -4.58 0.96 14.03
N TYR A 175 -5.35 0.10 14.70
CA TYR A 175 -6.37 0.51 15.66
C TYR A 175 -5.78 1.19 16.90
N THR A 176 -4.71 0.63 17.49
CA THR A 176 -4.02 1.31 18.60
C THR A 176 -3.56 2.71 18.20
N ARG A 177 -2.95 2.86 17.01
CA ARG A 177 -2.58 4.19 16.48
C ARG A 177 -3.79 5.11 16.29
N LEU A 178 -4.92 4.60 15.81
CA LEU A 178 -6.16 5.37 15.68
C LEU A 178 -6.63 5.90 17.03
N TYR A 179 -6.74 5.03 18.04
CA TYR A 179 -7.20 5.40 19.38
C TYR A 179 -6.27 6.39 20.07
N THR A 180 -4.95 6.29 19.87
CA THR A 180 -3.99 7.31 20.32
C THR A 180 -4.27 8.69 19.70
N TYR A 181 -4.66 8.77 18.42
CA TYR A 181 -4.95 10.06 17.77
C TYR A 181 -6.28 10.70 18.19
N ILE A 182 -7.28 9.89 18.54
CA ILE A 182 -8.58 10.41 19.00
C ILE A 182 -8.67 10.53 20.53
N SER A 183 -7.56 10.36 21.24
CA SER A 183 -7.45 10.45 22.71
C SER A 183 -8.47 9.59 23.47
N VAL A 184 -8.81 8.43 22.90
CA VAL A 184 -9.70 7.45 23.54
C VAL A 184 -8.92 6.72 24.65
N PRO A 185 -9.48 6.55 25.86
CA PRO A 185 -8.84 5.81 26.94
C PRO A 185 -8.40 4.41 26.50
N THR A 186 -7.30 3.91 27.06
CA THR A 186 -6.77 2.59 26.69
C THR A 186 -7.73 1.45 27.00
N GLU A 187 -8.65 1.61 27.95
CA GLU A 187 -9.71 0.62 28.24
C GLU A 187 -10.75 0.52 27.11
N GLU A 188 -11.00 1.60 26.36
CA GLU A 188 -11.92 1.62 25.22
C GLU A 188 -11.25 1.11 23.91
N ASN A 189 -9.94 0.84 23.92
CA ASN A 189 -9.26 0.19 22.81
C ASN A 189 -9.60 -1.31 22.79
N ILE A 190 -10.49 -1.68 21.86
CA ILE A 190 -10.98 -3.04 21.60
C ILE A 190 -9.91 -4.14 21.39
N PHE A 191 -8.62 -3.79 21.29
CA PHE A 191 -7.50 -4.74 21.19
C PHE A 191 -6.58 -4.80 22.42
N ILE A 192 -6.77 -3.96 23.44
CA ILE A 192 -6.01 -4.04 24.69
C ILE A 192 -6.60 -5.15 25.59
N GLU A 193 -7.94 -5.27 25.67
CA GLU A 193 -8.59 -6.47 26.19
C GLU A 193 -8.61 -7.58 25.13
N GLY A 194 -7.73 -8.57 25.26
CA GLY A 194 -7.51 -9.64 24.27
C GLY A 194 -8.71 -10.56 23.96
N ASN A 195 -9.85 -10.41 24.64
CA ASN A 195 -11.00 -11.32 24.56
C ASN A 195 -12.22 -10.76 23.81
N ASN A 196 -12.22 -9.48 23.37
CA ASN A 196 -13.41 -8.85 22.78
C ASN A 196 -13.57 -9.02 21.25
N LEU A 197 -12.62 -9.67 20.56
CA LEU A 197 -12.66 -9.86 19.10
C LEU A 197 -13.98 -10.52 18.61
N LEU A 198 -14.53 -11.45 19.40
CA LEU A 198 -15.74 -12.20 19.06
C LEU A 198 -17.03 -11.35 19.14
N LYS A 199 -17.09 -10.32 20.00
CA LYS A 199 -18.28 -9.43 20.09
C LYS A 199 -18.45 -8.58 18.83
N ILE A 200 -17.35 -8.22 18.18
CA ILE A 200 -17.33 -7.34 17.01
C ILE A 200 -17.93 -8.02 15.76
N SER A 201 -17.91 -9.36 15.70
CA SER A 201 -18.48 -10.10 14.58
C SER A 201 -20.01 -10.12 14.54
N GLY A 202 -20.69 -9.78 15.65
CA GLY A 202 -22.15 -9.92 15.79
C GLY A 202 -22.90 -8.70 16.34
N SER A 203 -22.23 -7.58 16.63
CA SER A 203 -22.90 -6.40 17.22
C SER A 203 -22.39 -5.07 16.64
N GLU A 204 -23.29 -4.09 16.52
CA GLU A 204 -22.90 -2.71 16.23
C GLU A 204 -21.99 -2.20 17.35
N MET A 205 -20.72 -1.89 17.06
CA MET A 205 -19.83 -1.31 18.06
C MET A 205 -20.47 -0.04 18.66
N PRO A 206 -20.57 0.08 19.99
CA PRO A 206 -21.16 1.25 20.62
C PRO A 206 -20.28 2.47 20.36
N ILE A 207 -20.72 3.37 19.48
CA ILE A 207 -20.18 4.73 19.41
C ILE A 207 -20.82 5.50 20.57
N SER A 208 -20.27 5.31 21.77
CA SER A 208 -20.66 6.03 22.97
C SER A 208 -20.26 7.50 22.84
N SER A 209 -21.20 8.33 22.39
CA SER A 209 -21.02 9.77 22.32
C SER A 209 -21.39 10.45 23.66
N LYS A 210 -20.38 10.65 24.51
CA LYS A 210 -20.33 11.56 25.69
C LYS A 210 -18.86 11.53 26.16
N SER A 211 -18.15 12.61 26.49
CA SER A 211 -18.51 14.02 26.69
C SER A 211 -17.20 14.87 26.62
N THR A 212 -17.12 16.20 26.61
CA THR A 212 -18.08 17.33 26.58
C THR A 212 -17.43 18.48 25.80
N ILE A 213 -18.13 19.14 24.87
CA ILE A 213 -17.75 20.51 24.43
C ILE A 213 -18.97 21.45 24.46
N SER A 214 -18.76 22.56 25.15
CA SER A 214 -19.69 23.65 25.45
C SER A 214 -20.40 24.26 24.24
N LYS A 215 -21.61 24.76 24.51
CA LYS A 215 -22.51 25.51 23.62
C LYS A 215 -21.79 26.59 22.80
N ARG A 216 -22.04 26.61 21.49
CA ARG A 216 -22.36 27.84 20.75
C ARG A 216 -23.18 27.53 19.48
N ARG A 217 -24.48 27.87 19.51
CA ARG A 217 -25.32 27.93 18.31
C ARG A 217 -24.91 29.15 17.46
N LYS A 218 -24.69 28.96 16.16
CA LYS A 218 -25.33 29.79 15.13
C LYS A 218 -25.79 28.90 13.98
N VAL A 219 -27.07 29.04 13.64
CA VAL A 219 -27.71 28.47 12.44
C VAL A 219 -27.28 29.30 11.24
N VAL A 220 -27.13 28.70 10.05
CA VAL A 220 -27.61 29.22 8.74
C VAL A 220 -27.41 28.17 7.62
N VAL A 221 -28.55 27.70 7.11
CA VAL A 221 -28.92 27.36 5.72
C VAL A 221 -28.01 26.46 4.85
N SER A 222 -28.57 25.27 4.59
CA SER A 222 -28.34 24.38 3.44
C SER A 222 -28.17 25.04 2.06
N LYS A 223 -27.16 24.60 1.30
CA LYS A 223 -27.29 24.34 -0.15
C LYS A 223 -26.56 23.04 -0.53
N ARG A 224 -27.32 21.98 -0.90
CA ARG A 224 -26.76 20.81 -1.59
C ARG A 224 -26.37 21.22 -3.02
N LYS A 225 -25.18 20.86 -3.48
CA LYS A 225 -24.87 20.75 -4.92
C LYS A 225 -24.59 19.29 -5.23
N PHE A 226 -25.43 18.71 -6.08
CA PHE A 226 -25.15 17.42 -6.71
C PHE A 226 -24.05 17.63 -7.76
N TYR A 227 -23.06 16.76 -7.81
CA TYR A 227 -22.16 16.68 -8.95
C TYR A 227 -22.82 15.80 -10.01
N ALA A 228 -23.34 16.42 -11.06
CA ALA A 228 -23.79 15.71 -12.24
C ALA A 228 -22.57 15.14 -12.97
N VAL A 229 -22.59 13.83 -13.22
CA VAL A 229 -21.69 13.18 -14.18
C VAL A 229 -22.03 13.73 -15.57
N ASN A 230 -21.03 14.21 -16.31
CA ASN A 230 -21.21 14.62 -17.69
C ASN A 230 -20.29 13.77 -18.59
N ASN A 231 -20.79 12.59 -18.97
CA ASN A 231 -20.17 11.78 -20.00
C ASN A 231 -20.43 12.42 -21.36
N LYS A 232 -19.37 12.82 -22.07
CA LYS A 232 -19.37 12.83 -23.53
C LYS A 232 -18.04 12.30 -24.05
N GLU A 233 -18.07 11.03 -24.43
CA GLU A 233 -17.17 10.50 -25.45
C GLU A 233 -17.56 11.11 -26.80
N THR A 234 -16.57 11.53 -27.59
CA THR A 234 -16.66 11.52 -29.05
C THR A 234 -15.29 11.18 -29.62
N TYR A 235 -15.15 9.95 -30.10
CA TYR A 235 -14.09 9.60 -31.04
C TYR A 235 -14.35 10.27 -32.39
N THR A 236 -13.34 10.90 -32.98
CA THR A 236 -13.18 10.97 -34.44
C THR A 236 -11.72 10.87 -34.79
N SER A 237 -11.36 9.81 -35.53
CA SER A 237 -10.13 9.69 -36.31
C SER A 237 -10.07 10.73 -37.44
N ASN A 238 -8.86 11.01 -37.94
CA ASN A 238 -8.48 11.16 -39.36
C ASN A 238 -7.02 11.68 -39.41
N THR A 239 -6.03 10.86 -39.79
CA THR A 239 -5.57 10.49 -41.16
C THR A 239 -4.72 11.56 -41.86
N ILE A 240 -3.67 11.10 -42.54
CA ILE A 240 -2.51 11.84 -43.05
C ILE A 240 -2.71 12.28 -44.51
N SER A 241 -2.23 13.48 -44.87
CA SER A 241 -1.81 13.92 -46.22
C SER A 241 -1.36 15.39 -46.14
N PHE A 242 -0.25 15.88 -46.70
CA PHE A 242 0.86 15.29 -47.48
C PHE A 242 2.20 15.72 -46.86
#